data_AF-A0A1G9I265-F1
#
_entry.id   AF-A0A1G9I265-F1
#
_cell.length_a   1.000
_cell.length_b   1.000
_cell.length_c   1.000
_cell.angle_alpha   90.00
_cell.angle_beta   90.00
_cell.angle_gamma   90.00
#
_symmetry.space_group_name_H-M   'P 1'
#
loop_
_entity.id
_entity.type
_entity.pdbx_description
1 polymer ?
#
loop_
_entity_poly.entity_id
_entity_poly.type
_entity_poly.pdbx_seq_one_letter_code
_entity_poly.pdbx_strand_id
1 'polypeptide(L)' 'MPLTNRKNISVKEAAEIMGKSQQFVRVGLQRQLLPIGTAVKLSSKWTYHISPKLLAEYMGITEGDNQCLLKRQAV' A
#
# COMPACT_ATOMS: atom_id res chain seq x y z
N MET A 1 4.66 0.35 -21.87
CA MET A 1 5.41 -0.84 -21.38
C MET A 1 4.59 -1.50 -20.29
N PRO A 2 4.13 -2.76 -20.42
CA PRO A 2 3.44 -3.46 -19.33
C PRO A 2 4.48 -4.21 -18.48
N LEU A 3 4.38 -4.09 -17.15
CA LEU A 3 5.39 -4.61 -16.24
C LEU A 3 5.26 -6.12 -16.04
N THR A 4 6.37 -6.79 -16.33
CA THR A 4 6.71 -8.19 -16.15
C THR A 4 6.69 -8.62 -14.68
N ASN A 5 6.13 -9.81 -14.42
CA ASN A 5 6.40 -10.73 -13.28
C ASN A 5 7.11 -10.13 -12.04
N ARG A 6 6.47 -9.16 -11.38
CA ARG A 6 7.02 -8.50 -10.18
C ARG A 6 6.60 -9.27 -8.94
N LYS A 7 7.55 -9.99 -8.33
CA LYS A 7 7.37 -10.69 -7.06
C LYS A 7 7.11 -9.71 -5.89
N ASN A 8 7.43 -8.43 -6.06
CA ASN A 8 7.30 -7.37 -5.06
C ASN A 8 6.75 -6.06 -5.67
N ILE A 9 5.86 -5.40 -4.94
CA ILE A 9 5.34 -4.06 -5.26
C ILE A 9 6.20 -2.99 -4.55
N SER A 10 6.44 -1.86 -5.22
CA SER A 10 7.09 -0.71 -4.60
C SER A 10 6.15 0.07 -3.66
N VAL A 11 6.70 0.76 -2.66
CA VAL A 11 5.91 1.60 -1.74
C VAL A 11 5.04 2.63 -2.48
N LYS A 12 5.55 3.15 -3.61
CA LYS A 12 4.84 4.10 -4.46
C LYS A 12 3.60 3.47 -5.09
N GLU A 13 3.76 2.34 -5.76
CA GLU A 13 2.65 1.62 -6.40
C GLU A 13 1.61 1.18 -5.37
N ALA A 14 2.05 0.68 -4.21
CA ALA A 14 1.14 0.31 -3.12
C ALA A 14 0.32 1.51 -2.63
N ALA A 15 0.96 2.68 -2.48
CA ALA A 15 0.28 3.90 -2.05
C ALA A 15 -0.76 4.38 -3.09
N GLU A 16 -0.42 4.30 -4.38
CA GLU A 16 -1.33 4.62 -5.49
C GLU A 16 -2.54 3.68 -5.52
N ILE A 17 -2.33 2.36 -5.38
CA ILE A 17 -3.43 1.38 -5.32
C ILE A 17 -4.31 1.62 -4.09
N MET A 18 -3.71 1.93 -2.95
CA MET A 18 -4.45 2.21 -1.71
C MET A 18 -5.16 3.58 -1.70
N GLY A 19 -4.84 4.48 -2.65
CA GLY A 19 -5.27 5.88 -2.59
C GLY A 19 -4.78 6.62 -1.34
N LYS A 20 -3.63 6.22 -0.78
CA LYS A 20 -3.03 6.80 0.43
C LYS A 20 -1.67 7.42 0.14
N SER A 21 -1.14 8.19 1.08
CA SER A 21 0.21 8.75 0.95
C SER A 21 1.27 7.66 1.12
N GLN A 22 2.42 7.82 0.44
CA GLN A 22 3.57 6.91 0.62
C GLN A 22 4.04 6.86 2.08
N GLN A 23 3.91 7.96 2.80
CA GLN A 23 4.29 8.06 4.21
C GLN A 23 3.39 7.18 5.10
N PHE A 24 2.10 7.07 4.78
CA PHE A 24 1.18 6.14 5.45
C PHE A 24 1.64 4.70 5.27
N VAL A 25 1.97 4.28 4.05
CA VAL A 25 2.46 2.91 3.76
C VAL A 25 3.78 2.63 4.48
N ARG A 26 4.71 3.60 4.52
CA ARG A 26 5.98 3.45 5.25
C ARG A 26 5.75 3.27 6.74
N VAL A 27 5.03 4.19 7.39
CA VAL A 27 4.78 4.12 8.84
C VAL A 27 3.98 2.87 9.19
N GLY A 28 3.01 2.52 8.36
CA GLY A 28 2.19 1.32 8.51
C GLY A 28 3.01 0.03 8.50
N LEU A 29 3.93 -0.12 7.53
CA LEU A 29 4.81 -1.27 7.44
C LEU A 29 5.87 -1.29 8.55
N GLN A 30 6.44 -0.14 8.90
CA GLN A 30 7.43 -0.03 9.98
C GLN A 30 6.87 -0.43 11.34
N ARG A 31 5.60 -0.10 11.59
CA ARG A 31 4.87 -0.43 12.83
C ARG A 31 4.16 -1.79 12.77
N GLN A 32 4.29 -2.53 11.65
CA GLN A 32 3.60 -3.81 11.42
C GLN A 32 2.06 -3.71 11.57
N LEU A 33 1.48 -2.54 11.29
CA LEU A 33 0.04 -2.29 11.38
C LEU A 33 -0.71 -2.70 10.11
N LEU A 34 -0.01 -2.75 8.97
CA LEU A 34 -0.59 -3.11 7.67
C LEU A 34 -0.12 -4.52 7.27
N PRO A 35 -1.02 -5.52 7.22
CA PRO A 35 -0.68 -6.89 6.82
C PRO A 35 -0.54 -7.06 5.30
N ILE A 36 -0.04 -6.04 4.58
CA ILE A 36 0.22 -6.08 3.13
C ILE A 36 1.63 -6.55 2.80
N GLY A 37 2.51 -6.55 3.79
CA GLY A 37 3.93 -6.86 3.64
C GLY A 37 4.73 -6.55 4.90
N THR A 38 6.04 -6.43 4.75
CA THR A 38 6.95 -6.21 5.86
C THR A 38 7.95 -5.10 5.53
N ALA A 39 8.24 -4.25 6.51
CA ALA A 39 9.41 -3.38 6.48
C ALA A 39 10.43 -3.84 7.51
N VAL A 40 11.67 -4.03 7.07
CA VAL A 40 12.77 -4.37 7.94
C VAL A 40 13.79 -3.24 7.90
N LYS A 41 14.16 -2.74 9.07
CA LYS A 41 15.26 -1.80 9.21
C LYS A 41 16.56 -2.60 9.17
N LEU A 42 17.27 -2.53 8.04
CA LEU A 42 18.69 -2.87 8.01
C LEU A 42 19.48 -1.74 8.67
N SER A 43 20.77 -1.94 8.94
CA SER A 43 21.64 -1.06 9.73
C SER A 43 21.30 0.44 9.62
N SER A 44 21.23 0.98 8.40
CA SER A 44 20.87 2.39 8.15
C SER A 44 19.76 2.59 7.11
N LYS A 45 19.27 1.51 6.47
CA LYS A 45 18.31 1.59 5.36
C LYS A 45 17.09 0.73 5.64
N TRP A 46 15.92 1.26 5.30
CA TRP A 46 14.68 0.51 5.35
C TRP A 46 14.48 -0.26 4.04
N THR A 47 14.30 -1.57 4.17
CA THR A 47 13.93 -2.44 3.06
C THR A 47 12.45 -2.76 3.18
N TYR A 48 11.73 -2.60 2.08
CA TYR A 48 10.30 -2.84 2.01
C TYR A 48 10.03 -4.02 1.10
N HIS A 49 9.21 -4.94 1.58
CA HIS A 49 8.71 -6.07 0.80
C HIS A 49 7.19 -6.09 0.88
N ILE A 50 6.54 -5.71 -0.22
CA ILE A 50 5.08 -5.66 -0.33
C ILE A 50 4.64 -6.74 -1.30
N SER A 51 3.79 -7.64 -0.82
CA SER A 51 3.28 -8.75 -1.63
C SER A 51 1.97 -8.34 -2.31
N PRO A 52 1.87 -8.47 -3.65
CA PRO A 52 0.68 -8.08 -4.41
C PRO A 52 -0.59 -8.79 -3.93
N LYS A 53 -0.47 -10.07 -3.59
CA LYS A 53 -1.58 -10.89 -3.10
C LYS A 53 -2.18 -10.35 -1.80
N LEU A 54 -1.33 -10.07 -0.80
CA LEU A 54 -1.76 -9.53 0.49
C LEU A 54 -2.36 -8.13 0.36
N LEU A 55 -1.82 -7.31 -0.54
CA LEU A 55 -2.36 -5.99 -0.80
C LEU A 55 -3.79 -6.06 -1.36
N ALA A 56 -4.05 -6.96 -2.30
CA ALA A 56 -5.38 -7.17 -2.86
C ALA A 56 -6.39 -7.66 -1.80
N GLU A 57 -5.96 -8.59 -0.93
CA GLU A 57 -6.76 -9.07 0.21
C GLU A 57 -7.08 -7.94 1.21
N TYR A 58 -6.08 -7.12 1.57
CA TYR A 58 -6.24 -6.02 2.53
C TYR A 58 -7.16 -4.90 2.02
N MET A 59 -7.08 -4.60 0.73
CA MET A 59 -7.94 -3.58 0.11
C MET A 59 -9.42 -3.98 0.12
N GLY A 60 -9.73 -5.23 0.47
CA GLY A 60 -11.10 -5.72 0.52
C GLY A 60 -11.81 -5.45 -0.81
N ILE A 61 -11.10 -5.59 -1.94
CA ILE A 61 -11.66 -5.38 -3.28
C ILE A 61 -12.65 -6.52 -3.53
N THR A 62 -13.82 -6.35 -2.95
CA THR A 62 -15.08 -7.00 -3.24
C THR A 62 -16.01 -5.85 -3.57
N GLU A 63 -15.79 -5.19 -4.72
CA GLU A 63 -16.64 -4.20 -5.43
C GLU A 63 -17.52 -3.19 -4.63
N GLY A 64 -17.27 -2.94 -3.35
CA GLY A 64 -18.35 -2.60 -2.43
C GLY A 64 -18.45 -1.19 -1.88
N ASP A 65 -17.38 -0.38 -1.81
CA ASP A 65 -17.47 0.93 -1.15
C ASP A 65 -16.70 2.03 -1.87
N ASN A 66 -17.24 2.38 -3.03
CA ASN A 66 -16.93 3.59 -3.78
C ASN A 66 -17.53 4.88 -3.15
N GLN A 67 -17.76 4.94 -1.84
CA GLN A 67 -18.47 6.07 -1.24
C GLN A 67 -17.70 6.71 -0.08
N CYS A 68 -17.67 8.05 -0.08
CA CYS A 68 -17.50 8.93 1.08
C CYS A 68 -16.22 9.81 1.22
N LEU A 69 -15.31 9.94 0.24
CA LEU A 69 -14.20 10.93 0.38
C LEU A 69 -14.02 11.98 -0.74
N LEU A 70 -14.77 11.95 -1.84
CA LEU A 70 -14.78 13.05 -2.82
C LEU A 70 -15.81 14.17 -2.52
N LYS A 71 -16.58 14.08 -1.42
CA LYS A 71 -17.57 15.10 -1.03
C LYS A 71 -17.12 16.02 0.12
N ARG A 72 -15.84 16.35 0.22
CA ARG A 72 -15.33 17.36 1.19
C ARG A 72 -14.62 18.54 0.55
N GLN A 73 -14.84 18.76 -0.75
CA GLN A 73 -14.36 19.93 -1.47
C GLN A 73 -15.56 20.67 -2.11
N ALA A 74 -16.56 21.02 -1.29
CA ALA A 74 -17.65 21.92 -1.66
C ALA A 74 -18.44 22.35 -0.40
N VAL A 75 -17.82 23.18 0.46
CA VAL A 75 -18.53 24.18 1.28
C VAL A 75 -17.60 25.38 1.43
#